data_AF-A0A8J7LG69-F1
#
_entry.id   AF-A0A8J7LG69-F1
#
_cell.length_a   1.000
_cell.length_b   1.000
_cell.length_c   1.000
_cell.angle_alpha   90.00
_cell.angle_beta   90.00
_cell.angle_gamma   90.00
#
_symmetry.space_group_name_H-M   'P 1'
#
loop_
_entity.id
_entity.type
_entity.pdbx_description
1 polymer ?
#
loop_
_entity_poly.entity_id
_entity_poly.type
_entity_poly.pdbx_seq_one_letter_code
_entity_poly.pdbx_strand_id
1 'polypeptide(L)'
;MYYQLWNFFLREEQYLFWKEKIKINENFGKLTWQKIVDFLSLIEQSFLLKSQLSETDSLERFIKLARENCYSLTAEELAWFVTTRKQIWDLFDLAQKMPSLKEQLLTAKNPQEFIKVAAKNGYYFSVEELAWLLTEIKSSPELVSINNSVGEILTVSNYGRIEISYWIWLAEDWGIVAPFCHRHQPSTFLSQYIPNPFLPDRCFLPKSYFNQRLLSRV
;
A
#
# COMPACT_ATOMS: atom_id res chain seq x y z
N MET A 1 8.33 -7.81 2.22
CA MET A 1 8.35 -8.05 0.76
C MET A 1 9.71 -8.53 0.31
N TYR A 2 9.69 -9.75 -0.18
CA TYR A 2 10.84 -10.54 -0.59
C TYR A 2 11.75 -9.80 -1.58
N TYR A 3 13.05 -9.79 -1.26
CA TYR A 3 14.14 -9.27 -2.12
C TYR A 3 14.05 -9.77 -3.58
N GLN A 4 13.46 -10.94 -3.78
CA GLN A 4 13.15 -11.56 -5.06
C GLN A 4 12.19 -10.72 -5.90
N LEU A 5 11.07 -10.26 -5.33
CA LEU A 5 10.12 -9.39 -6.05
C LEU A 5 10.77 -8.06 -6.45
N TRP A 6 11.64 -7.53 -5.58
CA TRP A 6 12.44 -6.37 -5.92
C TRP A 6 13.36 -6.64 -7.12
N ASN A 7 14.07 -7.77 -7.13
CA ASN A 7 14.94 -8.15 -8.25
C ASN A 7 14.19 -8.34 -9.57
N PHE A 8 12.99 -8.92 -9.52
CA PHE A 8 12.19 -9.20 -10.71
C PHE A 8 11.55 -7.95 -11.32
N PHE A 9 11.10 -7.02 -10.47
CA PHE A 9 10.22 -5.93 -10.92
C PHE A 9 10.73 -4.52 -10.62
N LEU A 10 11.61 -4.33 -9.64
CA LEU A 10 11.93 -3.00 -9.09
C LEU A 10 13.35 -2.49 -9.37
N ARG A 11 14.21 -3.30 -10.00
CA ARG A 11 15.47 -2.79 -10.58
C ARG A 11 15.15 -1.76 -11.66
N GLU A 12 15.98 -0.72 -11.78
CA GLU A 12 15.68 0.49 -12.56
C GLU A 12 15.09 0.23 -13.96
N GLU A 13 15.77 -0.56 -14.80
CA GLU A 13 15.28 -0.90 -16.15
C GLU A 13 13.94 -1.68 -16.11
N GLN A 14 13.82 -2.64 -15.19
CA GLN A 14 12.62 -3.45 -15.05
C GLN A 14 11.45 -2.64 -14.51
N TYR A 15 11.71 -1.75 -13.57
CA TYR A 15 10.72 -0.85 -13.02
C TYR A 15 10.16 0.07 -14.09
N LEU A 16 11.02 0.67 -14.93
CA LEU A 16 10.57 1.52 -16.03
C LEU A 16 9.75 0.73 -17.05
N PHE A 17 10.19 -0.48 -17.42
CA PHE A 17 9.46 -1.37 -18.32
C PHE A 17 8.07 -1.71 -17.77
N TRP A 18 8.01 -2.22 -16.54
CA TRP A 18 6.76 -2.63 -15.92
C TRP A 18 5.85 -1.44 -15.65
N LYS A 19 6.38 -0.32 -15.16
CA LYS A 19 5.62 0.93 -14.93
C LYS A 19 4.88 1.38 -16.17
N GLU A 20 5.51 1.34 -17.34
CA GLU A 20 4.82 1.67 -18.60
C GLU A 20 3.86 0.56 -19.05
N LYS A 21 4.22 -0.72 -18.90
CA LYS A 21 3.36 -1.86 -19.29
C LYS A 21 2.05 -1.93 -18.49
N ILE A 22 2.06 -1.54 -17.20
CA ILE A 22 0.89 -1.60 -16.31
C ILE A 22 0.15 -0.27 -16.18
N LYS A 23 0.62 0.79 -16.85
CA LYS A 23 0.17 2.18 -16.70
C LYS A 23 -1.31 2.30 -17.01
N ILE A 24 -2.14 2.09 -15.97
CA ILE A 24 -3.60 2.00 -16.00
C ILE A 24 -4.09 0.69 -16.65
N ASN A 25 -4.04 -0.40 -15.88
CA ASN A 25 -4.69 -1.66 -16.23
C ASN A 25 -6.01 -1.81 -15.45
N GLU A 26 -7.14 -1.63 -16.13
CA GLU A 26 -8.48 -1.74 -15.52
C GLU A 26 -8.86 -3.17 -15.10
N ASN A 27 -8.07 -4.18 -15.48
CA ASN A 27 -8.40 -5.58 -15.24
C ASN A 27 -8.01 -6.08 -13.85
N PHE A 28 -7.21 -5.32 -13.09
CA PHE A 28 -6.78 -5.73 -11.75
C PHE A 28 -7.61 -5.04 -10.68
N GLY A 29 -8.12 -5.84 -9.75
CA GLY A 29 -9.06 -5.39 -8.73
C GLY A 29 -8.69 -5.87 -7.33
N LYS A 30 -9.60 -5.61 -6.38
CA LYS A 30 -9.42 -5.95 -4.98
C LYS A 30 -9.10 -7.43 -4.75
N LEU A 31 -9.73 -8.32 -5.51
CA LEU A 31 -9.50 -9.77 -5.40
C LEU A 31 -8.06 -10.15 -5.77
N THR A 32 -7.52 -9.57 -6.84
CA THR A 32 -6.12 -9.78 -7.25
C THR A 32 -5.16 -9.24 -6.20
N TRP A 33 -5.43 -8.04 -5.69
CA TRP A 33 -4.65 -7.41 -4.64
C TRP A 33 -4.60 -8.28 -3.38
N GLN A 34 -5.78 -8.70 -2.87
CA GLN A 34 -5.89 -9.53 -1.68
C GLN A 34 -5.22 -10.90 -1.87
N LYS A 35 -5.42 -11.54 -3.02
CA LYS A 35 -4.76 -12.81 -3.37
C LYS A 35 -3.23 -12.73 -3.25
N ILE A 36 -2.63 -11.63 -3.69
CA ILE A 36 -1.18 -11.41 -3.58
C ILE A 36 -0.79 -11.17 -2.12
N VAL A 37 -1.51 -10.31 -1.40
CA VAL A 37 -1.27 -10.04 0.03
C VAL A 37 -1.34 -11.32 0.86
N ASP A 38 -2.35 -12.16 0.63
CA ASP A 38 -2.55 -13.42 1.32
C ASP A 38 -1.40 -14.39 1.08
N PHE A 39 -0.94 -14.51 -0.18
CA PHE A 39 0.22 -15.34 -0.51
C PHE A 39 1.50 -14.83 0.18
N LEU A 40 1.75 -13.53 0.14
CA LEU A 40 2.92 -12.94 0.80
C LEU A 40 2.86 -13.13 2.33
N SER A 41 1.67 -13.04 2.92
CA SER A 41 1.45 -13.28 4.34
C SER A 41 1.68 -14.76 4.70
N LEU A 42 1.25 -15.68 3.85
CA LEU A 42 1.50 -17.11 4.01
C LEU A 42 3.01 -17.42 4.02
N ILE A 43 3.78 -16.79 3.13
CA ILE A 43 5.24 -16.99 3.08
C ILE A 43 5.90 -16.48 4.38
N GLU A 44 5.45 -15.35 4.95
CA GLU A 44 6.01 -14.87 6.23
C GLU A 44 5.70 -15.81 7.40
N GLN A 45 4.56 -16.49 7.35
CA GLN A 45 4.12 -17.42 8.41
C GLN A 45 4.73 -18.83 8.28
N SER A 46 5.32 -19.17 7.13
CA SER A 46 5.85 -20.50 6.84
C SER A 46 7.35 -20.49 6.62
N PHE A 47 8.09 -21.03 7.59
CA PHE A 47 9.55 -21.19 7.50
C PHE A 47 9.99 -21.95 6.24
N LEU A 48 9.28 -23.04 5.91
CA LEU A 48 9.58 -23.86 4.73
C LEU A 48 9.43 -23.07 3.43
N LEU A 49 8.32 -22.34 3.27
CA LEU A 49 8.08 -21.52 2.08
C LEU A 49 9.10 -20.40 1.97
N LYS A 50 9.45 -19.76 3.09
CA LYS A 50 10.48 -18.72 3.12
C LYS A 50 11.85 -19.26 2.67
N SER A 51 12.21 -20.48 3.08
CA SER A 51 13.43 -21.16 2.62
C SER A 51 13.38 -21.45 1.11
N GLN A 52 12.29 -22.03 0.60
CA GLN A 52 12.13 -22.32 -0.83
C GLN A 52 12.15 -21.05 -1.69
N LEU A 53 11.60 -19.95 -1.16
CA LEU A 53 11.65 -18.66 -1.83
C LEU A 53 13.08 -18.12 -1.90
N SER A 54 13.90 -18.32 -0.85
CA SER A 54 15.30 -17.86 -0.83
C SER A 54 16.16 -18.50 -1.94
N GLU A 55 15.78 -19.70 -2.38
CA GLU A 55 16.41 -20.44 -3.48
C GLU A 55 15.83 -20.08 -4.87
N THR A 56 14.77 -19.27 -4.90
CA THR A 56 14.09 -18.86 -6.13
C THR A 56 14.86 -17.71 -6.81
N ASP A 57 15.46 -18.00 -7.96
CA ASP A 57 16.27 -17.08 -8.77
C ASP A 57 15.52 -16.48 -9.98
N SER A 58 14.30 -16.95 -10.24
CA SER A 58 13.53 -16.62 -11.44
C SER A 58 12.05 -16.44 -11.13
N LEU A 59 11.38 -15.59 -11.93
CA LEU A 59 9.96 -15.29 -11.76
C LEU A 59 9.08 -16.52 -12.02
N GLU A 60 9.47 -17.37 -12.96
CA GLU A 60 8.77 -18.62 -13.29
C GLU A 60 8.74 -19.56 -12.09
N ARG A 61 9.87 -19.70 -11.38
CA ARG A 61 9.95 -20.52 -10.16
C ARG A 61 9.14 -19.91 -9.02
N PHE A 62 9.13 -18.59 -8.87
CA PHE A 62 8.29 -17.89 -7.89
C PHE A 62 6.79 -18.19 -8.14
N ILE A 63 6.34 -18.05 -9.38
CA ILE A 63 4.96 -18.32 -9.78
C ILE A 63 4.61 -19.80 -9.59
N LYS A 64 5.55 -20.71 -9.88
CA LYS A 64 5.36 -22.14 -9.65
C LYS A 64 5.16 -22.43 -8.16
N LEU A 65 5.98 -21.84 -7.29
CA LEU A 65 5.86 -21.99 -5.83
C LEU A 65 4.51 -21.46 -5.33
N ALA A 66 4.05 -20.31 -5.84
CA ALA A 66 2.73 -19.79 -5.53
C ALA A 66 1.62 -20.78 -5.92
N ARG A 67 1.70 -21.33 -7.13
CA ARG A 67 0.74 -22.31 -7.64
C ARG A 67 0.71 -23.60 -6.82
N GLU A 68 1.87 -24.11 -6.41
CA GLU A 68 2.00 -25.28 -5.53
C GLU A 68 1.33 -25.04 -4.16
N ASN A 69 1.16 -23.78 -3.76
CA ASN A 69 0.47 -23.37 -2.54
C ASN A 69 -0.95 -22.85 -2.79
N CYS A 70 -1.58 -23.23 -3.90
CA CYS A 70 -2.95 -22.87 -4.28
C CYS A 70 -3.19 -21.38 -4.62
N TYR A 71 -2.13 -20.61 -4.91
CA TYR A 71 -2.24 -19.23 -5.39
C TYR A 71 -1.92 -19.16 -6.90
N SER A 72 -2.95 -18.91 -7.71
CA SER A 72 -2.75 -18.67 -9.15
C SER A 72 -2.36 -17.21 -9.38
N LEU A 73 -1.05 -16.95 -9.49
CA LEU A 73 -0.48 -15.63 -9.75
C LEU A 73 0.11 -15.54 -11.16
N THR A 74 -0.01 -14.38 -11.80
CA THR A 74 0.71 -14.08 -13.06
C THR A 74 1.84 -13.07 -12.84
N ALA A 75 2.75 -12.99 -13.81
CA ALA A 75 3.82 -11.99 -13.82
C ALA A 75 3.24 -10.57 -13.83
N GLU A 76 2.22 -10.32 -14.65
CA GLU A 76 1.54 -9.03 -14.75
C GLU A 76 0.84 -8.63 -13.44
N GLU A 77 0.18 -9.57 -12.76
CA GLU A 77 -0.48 -9.31 -11.48
C GLU A 77 0.54 -8.92 -10.39
N LEU A 78 1.66 -9.65 -10.34
CA LEU A 78 2.75 -9.35 -9.42
C LEU A 78 3.41 -8.01 -9.75
N ALA A 79 3.72 -7.76 -11.03
CA ALA A 79 4.30 -6.51 -11.48
C ALA A 79 3.39 -5.33 -11.15
N TRP A 80 2.09 -5.46 -11.42
CA TRP A 80 1.09 -4.46 -11.08
C TRP A 80 1.10 -4.13 -9.60
N PHE A 81 0.95 -5.15 -8.74
CA PHE A 81 0.94 -4.98 -7.30
C PHE A 81 2.20 -4.27 -6.78
N VAL A 82 3.38 -4.77 -7.16
CA VAL A 82 4.65 -4.27 -6.63
C VAL A 82 4.97 -2.86 -7.15
N THR A 83 4.72 -2.61 -8.44
CA THR A 83 5.02 -1.32 -9.09
C THR A 83 4.04 -0.23 -8.66
N THR A 84 2.74 -0.53 -8.54
CA THR A 84 1.74 0.43 -8.03
C THR A 84 2.05 0.86 -6.60
N ARG A 85 2.39 -0.09 -5.72
CA ARG A 85 2.84 0.23 -4.35
C ARG A 85 4.06 1.14 -4.36
N LYS A 86 5.06 0.84 -5.19
CA LYS A 86 6.26 1.67 -5.33
C LYS A 86 5.92 3.08 -5.81
N GLN A 87 5.04 3.24 -6.80
CA GLN A 87 4.62 4.56 -7.28
C GLN A 87 3.97 5.40 -6.18
N ILE A 88 3.08 4.82 -5.37
CA ILE A 88 2.43 5.55 -4.28
C ILE A 88 3.46 5.94 -3.20
N TRP A 89 4.36 5.03 -2.84
CA TRP A 89 5.44 5.33 -1.88
C TRP A 89 6.40 6.40 -2.38
N ASP A 90 6.85 6.30 -3.62
CA ASP A 90 7.74 7.28 -4.25
C ASP A 90 7.08 8.66 -4.31
N LEU A 91 5.76 8.75 -4.55
CA LEU A 91 5.02 10.01 -4.47
C LEU A 91 5.02 10.59 -3.06
N PHE A 92 4.75 9.77 -2.04
CA PHE A 92 4.75 10.22 -0.64
C PHE A 92 6.15 10.70 -0.21
N ASP A 93 7.20 9.99 -0.62
CA ASP A 93 8.59 10.39 -0.39
C ASP A 93 8.91 11.72 -1.09
N LEU A 94 8.53 11.87 -2.35
CA LEU A 94 8.71 13.10 -3.11
C LEU A 94 7.99 14.28 -2.45
N ALA A 95 6.75 14.09 -1.99
CA ALA A 95 5.98 15.11 -1.29
C ALA A 95 6.68 15.59 -0.01
N GLN A 96 7.31 14.69 0.76
CA GLN A 96 8.07 15.14 1.94
C GLN A 96 9.29 16.01 1.58
N LYS A 97 9.92 15.72 0.43
CA LYS A 97 11.07 16.47 -0.07
C LYS A 97 10.67 17.77 -0.75
N MET A 98 9.42 17.89 -1.21
CA MET A 98 8.88 19.03 -1.95
C MET A 98 7.63 19.61 -1.27
N PRO A 99 7.78 20.62 -0.38
CA PRO A 99 6.67 21.19 0.37
C PRO A 99 5.50 21.69 -0.49
N SER A 100 5.77 22.27 -1.66
CA SER A 100 4.74 22.75 -2.59
C SER A 100 3.88 21.60 -3.15
N LEU A 101 4.49 20.45 -3.46
CA LEU A 101 3.75 19.27 -3.90
C LEU A 101 2.92 18.69 -2.76
N LYS A 102 3.48 18.64 -1.55
CA LYS A 102 2.76 18.18 -0.35
C LYS A 102 1.52 19.02 -0.10
N GLU A 103 1.64 20.34 -0.16
CA GLU A 103 0.51 21.26 0.03
C GLU A 103 -0.57 21.05 -1.05
N GLN A 104 -0.18 20.92 -2.32
CA GLN A 104 -1.13 20.62 -3.41
C GLN A 104 -1.87 19.30 -3.20
N LEU A 105 -1.17 18.25 -2.77
CA LEU A 105 -1.77 16.94 -2.50
C LEU A 105 -2.70 16.98 -1.29
N LEU A 106 -2.30 17.68 -0.21
CA LEU A 106 -3.11 17.79 1.03
C LEU A 106 -4.35 18.69 0.88
N THR A 107 -4.34 19.61 -0.08
CA THR A 107 -5.47 20.52 -0.37
C THR A 107 -6.43 19.97 -1.42
N ALA A 108 -6.17 18.77 -1.96
CA ALA A 108 -7.06 18.12 -2.92
C ALA A 108 -8.46 17.88 -2.28
N LYS A 109 -9.52 18.29 -2.98
CA LYS A 109 -10.90 18.24 -2.46
C LYS A 109 -11.51 16.85 -2.48
N ASN A 110 -10.99 15.97 -3.32
CA ASN A 110 -11.45 14.60 -3.48
C ASN A 110 -10.29 13.71 -3.99
N PRO A 111 -10.43 12.38 -3.90
CA PRO A 111 -9.39 11.45 -4.32
C PRO A 111 -9.01 11.62 -5.80
N GLN A 112 -9.96 11.94 -6.67
CA GLN A 112 -9.72 12.09 -8.11
C GLN A 112 -8.81 13.28 -8.41
N GLU A 113 -8.94 14.38 -7.66
CA GLU A 113 -8.02 15.52 -7.74
C GLU A 113 -6.62 15.13 -7.29
N PHE A 114 -6.49 14.35 -6.21
CA PHE A 114 -5.20 13.83 -5.74
C PHE A 114 -4.52 12.97 -6.80
N ILE A 115 -5.24 12.02 -7.42
CA ILE A 115 -4.71 11.19 -8.50
C ILE A 115 -4.29 12.05 -9.71
N LYS A 116 -5.03 13.11 -10.04
CA LYS A 116 -4.64 14.05 -11.12
C LYS A 116 -3.33 14.79 -10.80
N VAL A 117 -3.14 15.21 -9.55
CA VAL A 117 -1.88 15.83 -9.12
C VAL A 117 -0.73 14.82 -9.17
N ALA A 118 -0.96 13.59 -8.72
CA ALA A 118 0.02 12.49 -8.82
C ALA A 118 0.43 12.22 -10.29
N ALA A 119 -0.55 12.13 -11.20
CA ALA A 119 -0.32 11.89 -12.62
C ALA A 119 0.49 13.01 -13.29
N LYS A 120 0.22 14.28 -12.94
CA LYS A 120 1.03 15.42 -13.40
C LYS A 120 2.50 15.34 -12.97
N ASN A 121 2.78 14.61 -11.89
CA ASN A 121 4.14 14.35 -11.38
C ASN A 121 4.68 12.98 -11.83
N GLY A 122 4.03 12.30 -12.77
CA GLY A 122 4.50 11.05 -13.37
C GLY A 122 4.20 9.79 -12.55
N TYR A 123 3.25 9.85 -11.61
CA TYR A 123 2.79 8.71 -10.82
C TYR A 123 1.36 8.32 -11.18
N TYR A 124 1.16 7.06 -11.56
CA TYR A 124 -0.10 6.57 -12.12
C TYR A 124 -0.63 5.41 -11.27
N PHE A 125 -1.76 5.64 -10.60
CA PHE A 125 -2.50 4.66 -9.82
C PHE A 125 -3.96 5.12 -9.67
N SER A 126 -4.87 4.21 -9.32
CA SER A 126 -6.28 4.49 -9.09
C SER A 126 -6.58 4.93 -7.65
N VAL A 127 -7.81 5.40 -7.42
CA VAL A 127 -8.29 5.72 -6.08
C VAL A 127 -8.36 4.46 -5.21
N GLU A 128 -8.77 3.34 -5.80
CA GLU A 128 -8.89 2.04 -5.13
C GLU A 128 -7.53 1.51 -4.70
N GLU A 129 -6.51 1.60 -5.56
CA GLU A 129 -5.14 1.17 -5.25
C GLU A 129 -4.54 1.99 -4.10
N LEU A 130 -4.76 3.31 -4.12
CA LEU A 130 -4.40 4.19 -3.00
C LEU A 130 -5.11 3.76 -1.71
N ALA A 131 -6.41 3.51 -1.77
CA ALA A 131 -7.22 3.12 -0.62
C ALA A 131 -6.76 1.77 -0.04
N TRP A 132 -6.45 0.78 -0.88
CA TRP A 132 -5.98 -0.54 -0.43
C TRP A 132 -4.63 -0.43 0.28
N LEU A 133 -3.66 0.29 -0.31
CA LEU A 133 -2.36 0.49 0.34
C LEU A 133 -2.51 1.21 1.68
N LEU A 134 -3.28 2.30 1.75
CA LEU A 134 -3.47 3.05 2.99
C LEU A 134 -4.22 2.22 4.06
N THR A 135 -5.16 1.36 3.64
CA THR A 135 -5.84 0.42 4.55
C THR A 135 -4.88 -0.62 5.12
N GLU A 136 -3.98 -1.16 4.32
CA GLU A 136 -2.94 -2.08 4.80
C GLU A 136 -2.01 -1.42 5.82
N ILE A 137 -1.46 -0.25 5.47
CA ILE A 137 -0.56 0.51 6.36
C ILE A 137 -1.26 0.79 7.68
N LYS A 138 -2.53 1.19 7.61
CA LYS A 138 -3.36 1.44 8.77
C LYS A 138 -3.57 0.20 9.64
N SER A 139 -3.70 -0.98 9.03
CA SER A 139 -3.96 -2.24 9.74
C SER A 139 -2.70 -2.85 10.37
N SER A 140 -1.51 -2.44 9.92
CA SER A 140 -0.21 -2.89 10.45
C SER A 140 0.69 -1.72 10.87
N PRO A 141 0.34 -0.99 11.95
CA PRO A 141 1.06 0.23 12.36
C PRO A 141 2.50 -0.03 12.86
N GLU A 142 2.87 -1.28 13.13
CA GLU A 142 4.16 -1.62 13.73
C GLU A 142 5.29 -1.81 12.69
N LEU A 143 4.96 -2.26 11.47
CA LEU A 143 5.93 -2.49 10.40
C LEU A 143 5.30 -2.15 9.04
N VAL A 144 5.86 -1.13 8.39
CA VAL A 144 5.53 -0.75 7.02
C VAL A 144 6.67 -1.19 6.11
N SER A 145 6.29 -1.87 5.04
CA SER A 145 7.16 -2.34 3.98
C SER A 145 7.52 -1.21 3.01
N ILE A 146 8.77 -0.73 3.00
CA ILE A 146 9.24 0.32 2.08
C ILE A 146 10.38 -0.20 1.19
N ASN A 147 10.28 0.03 -0.12
CA ASN A 147 11.35 -0.25 -1.08
C ASN A 147 12.33 0.93 -1.16
N ASN A 148 13.62 0.67 -0.99
CA ASN A 148 14.69 1.61 -1.28
C ASN A 148 15.60 1.10 -2.40
N SER A 149 16.70 1.81 -2.66
CA SER A 149 17.68 1.49 -3.71
C SER A 149 18.47 0.19 -3.48
N VAL A 150 18.38 -0.43 -2.31
CA VAL A 150 19.11 -1.66 -1.94
C VAL A 150 18.21 -2.85 -1.62
N GLY A 151 16.88 -2.68 -1.66
CA GLY A 151 15.91 -3.73 -1.37
C GLY A 151 14.69 -3.19 -0.63
N GLU A 152 13.92 -4.07 0.00
CA GLU A 152 12.83 -3.68 0.87
C GLU A 152 13.26 -3.74 2.34
N ILE A 153 12.89 -2.72 3.12
CA ILE A 153 13.15 -2.64 4.55
C ILE A 153 11.80 -2.70 5.27
N LEU A 154 11.65 -3.67 6.18
CA LEU A 154 10.59 -3.67 7.20
C LEU A 154 10.94 -2.62 8.24
N THR A 155 10.07 -1.64 8.43
CA THR A 155 10.41 -0.54 9.30
C THR A 155 9.21 0.00 10.06
N VAL A 156 9.41 0.51 11.27
CA VAL A 156 8.34 1.19 12.04
C VAL A 156 7.71 2.29 11.18
N SER A 157 6.42 2.59 11.37
CA SER A 157 5.62 3.56 10.57
C SER A 157 6.22 4.97 10.39
N ASN A 158 7.38 5.24 10.97
CA ASN A 158 8.10 6.51 11.00
C ASN A 158 9.46 6.50 10.28
N TYR A 159 9.91 5.41 9.65
CA TYR A 159 11.22 5.42 9.00
C TYR A 159 11.16 6.02 7.59
N GLY A 160 12.02 7.02 7.38
CA GLY A 160 12.06 7.89 6.20
C GLY A 160 11.52 9.31 6.43
N ARG A 161 10.97 9.64 7.62
CA ARG A 161 10.26 10.92 7.89
C ARG A 161 9.00 11.12 7.03
N ILE A 162 8.50 10.08 6.36
CA ILE A 162 7.20 10.14 5.67
C ILE A 162 6.11 10.02 6.71
N GLU A 163 5.55 11.17 7.10
CA GLU A 163 4.42 11.26 8.01
C GLU A 163 3.14 10.73 7.33
N ILE A 164 3.01 9.40 7.28
CA ILE A 164 1.94 8.68 6.57
C ILE A 164 0.54 9.01 7.10
N SER A 165 0.45 9.49 8.34
CA SER A 165 -0.80 9.86 8.97
C SER A 165 -1.57 10.91 8.17
N TYR A 166 -0.92 11.85 7.45
CA TYR A 166 -1.67 12.87 6.70
C TYR A 166 -2.46 12.24 5.56
N TRP A 167 -1.83 11.28 4.89
CA TRP A 167 -2.41 10.58 3.76
C TRP A 167 -3.56 9.67 4.22
N ILE A 168 -3.38 8.99 5.35
CA ILE A 168 -4.47 8.19 5.97
C ILE A 168 -5.62 9.11 6.37
N TRP A 169 -5.35 10.23 7.04
CA TRP A 169 -6.40 11.18 7.45
C TRP A 169 -7.18 11.71 6.25
N LEU A 170 -6.49 12.11 5.18
CA LEU A 170 -7.10 12.61 3.97
C LEU A 170 -7.99 11.56 3.30
N ALA A 171 -7.52 10.31 3.26
CA ALA A 171 -8.29 9.17 2.77
C ALA A 171 -9.52 8.83 3.64
N GLU A 172 -9.42 9.00 4.96
CA GLU A 172 -10.56 8.89 5.89
C GLU A 172 -11.59 10.00 5.66
N ASP A 173 -11.13 11.23 5.43
CA ASP A 173 -12.01 12.39 5.21
C ASP A 173 -12.78 12.27 3.89
N TRP A 174 -12.13 11.73 2.85
CA TRP A 174 -12.79 11.38 1.59
C TRP A 174 -13.67 10.13 1.66
N GLY A 175 -13.62 9.36 2.75
CA GLY A 175 -14.40 8.13 2.93
C GLY A 175 -13.92 6.93 2.11
N ILE A 176 -12.70 6.96 1.56
CA ILE A 176 -12.11 5.83 0.81
C ILE A 176 -11.38 4.85 1.73
N VAL A 177 -11.02 5.28 2.95
CA VAL A 177 -10.50 4.42 4.03
C VAL A 177 -11.40 4.61 5.25
N ALA A 178 -11.80 3.52 5.91
CA ALA A 178 -12.62 3.61 7.12
C ALA A 178 -11.86 4.37 8.23
N PRO A 179 -12.50 5.14 9.12
CA PRO A 179 -11.80 5.91 10.16
C PRO A 179 -11.30 5.04 11.33
N PHE A 180 -10.22 5.45 12.03
CA PHE A 180 -9.65 4.70 13.18
C PHE A 180 -10.60 4.61 14.37
N CYS A 181 -11.44 5.63 14.51
CA CYS A 181 -12.58 5.65 15.39
C CYS A 181 -13.71 6.26 14.56
N HIS A 182 -14.89 5.65 14.58
CA HIS A 182 -16.06 6.29 14.00
C HIS A 182 -16.22 7.69 14.64
N ARG A 183 -16.21 8.77 13.84
CA ARG A 183 -16.47 10.15 14.33
C ARG A 183 -17.84 10.24 15.02
N HIS A 184 -18.73 9.30 14.72
CA HIS A 184 -20.05 9.13 15.35
C HIS A 184 -20.22 7.67 15.78
N GLN A 185 -20.74 7.44 16.98
CA GLN A 185 -21.18 6.12 17.41
C GLN A 185 -22.22 5.61 16.40
N PRO A 186 -22.05 4.42 15.79
CA PRO A 186 -23.06 3.88 14.90
C PRO A 186 -24.37 3.73 15.68
N SER A 187 -25.44 4.36 15.19
CA SER A 187 -26.76 4.38 15.81
C SER A 187 -27.44 3.01 15.88
N THR A 188 -26.90 2.05 15.16
CA THR A 188 -27.32 0.65 15.17
C THR A 188 -26.16 -0.22 15.64
N PHE A 189 -26.35 -0.88 16.80
CA PHE A 189 -25.58 -2.07 17.16
C PHE A 189 -25.84 -3.14 16.10
N LEU A 190 -25.04 -3.14 15.04
CA LEU A 190 -25.15 -4.12 13.96
C LEU A 190 -24.34 -5.35 14.35
N SER A 191 -25.05 -6.35 14.86
CA SER A 191 -24.61 -7.74 15.06
C SER A 191 -24.27 -8.47 13.74
N GLN A 192 -23.89 -7.75 12.69
CA GLN A 192 -23.65 -8.26 11.33
C GLN A 192 -22.21 -8.05 10.85
N TYR A 193 -21.28 -7.71 11.75
CA TYR A 193 -19.87 -7.84 11.44
C TYR A 193 -19.49 -9.33 11.40
N ILE A 194 -19.61 -9.93 10.21
CA ILE A 194 -18.71 -11.00 9.77
C ILE A 194 -17.30 -10.57 10.20
N PRO A 195 -16.48 -11.46 10.81
CA PRO A 195 -15.16 -11.08 11.31
C PRO A 195 -14.36 -10.47 10.17
N ASN A 196 -14.33 -9.15 10.13
CA ASN A 196 -13.52 -8.41 9.20
C ASN A 196 -12.17 -8.27 9.90
N PRO A 197 -11.11 -8.97 9.44
CA PRO A 197 -9.81 -8.92 10.09
C PRO A 197 -9.20 -7.50 10.08
N PHE A 198 -9.79 -6.56 9.32
CA PHE A 198 -9.39 -5.16 9.23
C PHE A 198 -10.17 -4.21 10.14
N LEU A 199 -11.06 -4.71 11.00
CA LEU A 199 -11.71 -3.92 12.05
C LEU A 199 -11.17 -4.33 13.42
N PRO A 200 -10.01 -3.81 13.85
CA PRO A 200 -9.67 -3.88 15.26
C PRO A 200 -10.69 -3.03 16.03
N ASP A 201 -11.40 -3.65 16.97
CA ASP A 201 -12.29 -3.04 17.97
C ASP A 201 -11.56 -2.06 18.93
N ARG A 202 -10.43 -1.47 18.51
CA ARG A 202 -9.58 -0.66 19.35
C ARG A 202 -9.03 0.51 18.54
N CYS A 203 -9.47 1.70 18.93
CA CYS A 203 -8.91 2.98 18.54
C CYS A 203 -7.41 3.06 18.90
N PHE A 204 -6.54 2.66 17.99
CA PHE A 204 -5.11 2.94 18.07
C PHE A 204 -4.73 3.95 17.01
N LEU A 205 -4.51 5.20 17.44
CA LEU A 205 -4.04 6.27 16.59
C LEU A 205 -2.51 6.37 16.68
N PRO A 206 -1.77 6.40 15.54
CA PRO A 206 -0.35 6.72 15.54
C PRO A 206 -0.10 8.09 16.19
N LYS A 207 1.03 8.28 16.89
CA LYS A 207 1.34 9.53 17.61
C LYS A 207 1.26 10.79 16.72
N SER A 208 1.63 10.68 15.44
CA SER A 208 1.54 11.76 14.43
C SER A 208 0.10 12.15 14.04
N TYR A 209 -0.89 11.29 14.26
CA TYR A 209 -2.30 11.57 13.95
C TYR A 209 -2.86 12.72 14.80
N PHE A 210 -2.40 12.86 16.05
CA PHE A 210 -2.88 13.90 16.96
C PHE A 210 -2.38 15.30 16.62
N ASN A 211 -1.17 15.43 16.05
CA ASN A 211 -0.62 16.72 15.63
C ASN A 211 -1.42 17.36 14.47
N GLN A 212 -2.21 16.55 13.76
CA GLN A 212 -2.99 16.99 12.59
C GLN A 212 -4.30 17.66 12.97
N ARG A 213 -4.95 17.21 14.06
CA ARG A 213 -6.16 17.85 14.59
C ARG A 213 -5.92 19.29 15.05
N LEU A 214 -4.68 19.61 15.44
CA LEU A 214 -4.31 20.95 15.88
C LEU A 214 -4.14 21.93 14.70
N LEU A 215 -3.73 21.45 13.53
CA LEU A 215 -3.56 22.30 12.34
C LEU A 215 -4.90 22.61 11.63
N SER A 216 -5.90 21.73 11.75
CA SER A 216 -7.24 21.93 11.15
C SER A 216 -8.17 22.88 11.93
N ARG A 217 -7.69 23.52 12.99
CA ARG A 217 -8.48 24.41 13.87
C ARG A 217 -8.04 25.88 13.84
N VAL A 218 -7.41 26.31 12.75
CA VAL A 218 -7.13 27.74 12.47
C VAL A 218 -7.87 28.15 11.22
#